data_AF-A0A9D8HLH3-F1
#
_entry.id   AF-A0A9D8HLH3-F1
#
_cell.length_a   1.000
_cell.length_b   1.000
_cell.length_c   1.000
_cell.angle_alpha   90.00
_cell.angle_beta   90.00
_cell.angle_gamma   90.00
#
_symmetry.space_group_name_H-M   'P 1'
#
loop_
_entity.id
_entity.type
_entity.pdbx_description
1 polymer ?
#
loop_
_entity_poly.entity_id
_entity_poly.type
_entity_poly.pdbx_seq_one_letter_code
_entity_poly.pdbx_strand_id
1 'polypeptide(L)'
;MDRKIKKTFLISIIFILAVLLIPVFTTASSCSIFGRYIVEQQHYDNLTDSYTKNLAEIEKIKAELQKSTAEMQQLSDSLEEKDSEIASLKNEIDYLNKTILMLEEETKSKSTENLEAQIAKLSGEPAKLRKLLDNINNLLKFVYIGSSAKEGYGYTFTAFSIEHKGKYYIITAGHCVSDNYGTEGTFKFKSNFSDTWIYPELLAYESAFWELDDYAVFYGDKIPGGLKTGETETEDNYVLGSLDKKLSVMRDLGGSSKRGESGSPVINEEMQVIGIYVVYGYVYTPIKLALEAIDNAVIN
;
A
#
# COMPACT_ATOMS: atom_id res chain seq x y z
N MET A 1 25.84 -158.96 3.40
CA MET A 1 25.26 -157.60 3.45
C MET A 1 26.43 -156.62 3.43
N ASP A 2 26.91 -156.28 2.23
CA ASP A 2 28.30 -155.85 2.04
C ASP A 2 28.42 -154.34 1.75
N ARG A 3 29.41 -153.70 2.37
CA ARG A 3 29.59 -152.25 2.52
C ARG A 3 29.73 -151.48 1.18
N LYS A 4 29.92 -152.18 0.06
CA LYS A 4 30.06 -151.58 -1.28
C LYS A 4 28.77 -150.93 -1.78
N ILE A 5 27.59 -151.54 -1.60
CA ILE A 5 26.34 -151.02 -2.16
C ILE A 5 25.85 -149.75 -1.42
N LYS A 6 26.10 -149.66 -0.10
CA LYS A 6 25.82 -148.43 0.66
C LYS A 6 26.71 -147.25 0.24
N LYS A 7 27.98 -147.50 -0.14
CA LYS A 7 28.91 -146.44 -0.53
C LYS A 7 28.54 -145.83 -1.88
N THR A 8 28.21 -146.65 -2.88
CA THR A 8 27.80 -146.15 -4.20
C THR A 8 26.45 -145.44 -4.15
N PHE A 9 25.49 -145.92 -3.36
CA PHE A 9 24.20 -145.25 -3.19
C PHE A 9 24.34 -143.90 -2.46
N LEU A 10 25.19 -143.83 -1.43
CA LEU A 10 25.47 -142.58 -0.71
C LEU A 10 26.22 -141.57 -1.59
N ILE A 11 27.18 -142.03 -2.41
CA ILE A 11 27.91 -141.16 -3.34
C ILE A 11 26.98 -140.63 -4.43
N SER A 12 26.07 -141.45 -4.99
CA SER A 12 25.07 -140.98 -5.95
C SER A 12 24.11 -139.96 -5.34
N ILE A 13 23.66 -140.17 -4.10
CA ILE A 13 22.81 -139.21 -3.40
C ILE A 13 23.55 -137.90 -3.14
N ILE A 14 24.82 -137.95 -2.69
CA ILE A 14 25.64 -136.76 -2.48
C ILE A 14 25.90 -136.02 -3.80
N PHE A 15 26.12 -136.75 -4.90
CA PHE A 15 26.34 -136.14 -6.21
C PHE A 15 25.06 -135.52 -6.77
N ILE A 16 23.90 -136.17 -6.60
CA ILE A 16 22.59 -135.62 -6.95
C ILE A 16 22.25 -134.41 -6.08
N LEU A 17 22.51 -134.46 -4.76
CA LEU A 17 22.34 -133.31 -3.87
C LEU A 17 23.30 -132.17 -4.24
N ALA A 18 24.55 -132.45 -4.57
CA ALA A 18 25.52 -131.43 -4.98
C ALA A 18 25.12 -130.79 -6.33
N VAL A 19 24.70 -131.59 -7.31
CA VAL A 19 24.24 -131.10 -8.63
C VAL A 19 22.89 -130.36 -8.53
N LEU A 20 22.02 -130.70 -7.57
CA LEU A 20 20.79 -129.94 -7.28
C LEU A 20 21.04 -128.70 -6.40
N LEU A 21 22.05 -128.71 -5.53
CA LEU A 21 22.41 -127.56 -4.66
C LEU A 21 23.21 -126.49 -5.41
N ILE A 22 24.00 -126.85 -6.42
CA ILE A 22 24.79 -125.89 -7.22
C ILE A 22 23.89 -124.85 -7.93
N PRO A 23 22.80 -125.20 -8.65
CA PRO A 23 21.89 -124.20 -9.22
C PRO A 23 21.10 -123.46 -8.14
N VAL A 24 20.85 -124.05 -6.97
CA VAL A 24 20.18 -123.36 -5.84
C VAL A 24 21.11 -122.34 -5.17
N PHE A 25 22.40 -122.63 -5.03
CA PHE A 25 23.39 -121.71 -4.44
C PHE A 25 23.81 -120.59 -5.39
N THR A 26 23.93 -120.85 -6.69
CA THR A 26 24.21 -119.79 -7.67
C THR A 26 23.00 -118.88 -7.85
N THR A 27 21.77 -119.39 -7.88
CA THR A 27 20.55 -118.54 -7.95
C THR A 27 20.29 -117.78 -6.64
N ALA A 28 20.52 -118.37 -5.46
CA ALA A 28 20.35 -117.68 -4.18
C ALA A 28 21.39 -116.56 -3.96
N SER A 29 22.66 -116.80 -4.32
CA SER A 29 23.71 -115.77 -4.23
C SER A 29 23.50 -114.65 -5.25
N SER A 30 23.07 -114.99 -6.48
CA SER A 30 22.70 -114.01 -7.52
C SER A 30 21.51 -113.15 -7.09
N CYS A 31 20.52 -113.73 -6.42
CA CYS A 31 19.34 -113.02 -5.93
C CYS A 31 19.69 -111.99 -4.83
N SER A 32 20.68 -112.28 -3.97
CA SER A 32 21.15 -111.35 -2.93
C SER A 32 21.94 -110.16 -3.47
N ILE A 33 22.72 -110.35 -4.54
CA ILE A 33 23.52 -109.29 -5.18
C ILE A 33 22.61 -108.39 -6.02
N PHE A 34 21.68 -108.99 -6.78
CA PHE A 34 20.73 -108.25 -7.62
C PHE A 34 19.75 -107.42 -6.78
N GLY A 35 19.27 -107.96 -5.66
CA GLY A 35 18.45 -107.21 -4.71
C GLY A 35 19.19 -106.01 -4.09
N ARG A 36 20.47 -106.18 -3.74
CA ARG A 36 21.30 -105.09 -3.20
C ARG A 36 21.57 -103.99 -4.23
N TYR A 37 21.86 -104.38 -5.47
CA TYR A 37 22.03 -103.46 -6.60
C TYR A 37 20.76 -102.65 -6.89
N ILE A 38 19.58 -103.28 -6.89
CA ILE A 38 18.30 -102.57 -7.07
C ILE A 38 18.06 -101.55 -5.95
N VAL A 39 18.32 -101.91 -4.69
CA VAL A 39 18.15 -101.00 -3.55
C VAL A 39 19.14 -99.83 -3.61
N GLU A 40 20.40 -100.08 -3.96
CA GLU A 40 21.40 -99.00 -4.16
C GLU A 40 21.02 -98.09 -5.32
N GLN A 41 20.53 -98.65 -6.43
CA GLN A 41 20.10 -97.87 -7.58
C GLN A 41 18.88 -97.00 -7.26
N GLN A 42 17.90 -97.57 -6.54
CA GLN A 42 16.73 -96.84 -6.08
C GLN A 42 17.11 -95.73 -5.07
N HIS A 43 18.13 -95.95 -4.23
CA HIS A 43 18.67 -94.92 -3.36
C HIS A 43 19.36 -93.79 -4.15
N TYR A 44 20.15 -94.15 -5.17
CA TYR A 44 20.81 -93.20 -6.05
C TYR A 44 19.81 -92.35 -6.85
N ASP A 45 18.77 -92.97 -7.38
CA ASP A 45 17.69 -92.29 -8.10
C ASP A 45 16.95 -91.31 -7.17
N ASN A 46 16.58 -91.75 -5.94
CA ASN A 46 15.98 -90.86 -4.94
C ASN A 46 16.88 -89.68 -4.56
N LEU A 47 18.20 -89.90 -4.47
CA LEU A 47 19.17 -88.85 -4.17
C LEU A 47 19.29 -87.87 -5.34
N THR A 48 19.27 -88.38 -6.57
CA THR A 48 19.30 -87.59 -7.80
C THR A 48 18.05 -86.73 -7.95
N ASP A 49 16.87 -87.27 -7.65
CA ASP A 49 15.60 -86.54 -7.63
C ASP A 49 15.62 -85.43 -6.57
N SER A 50 16.10 -85.74 -5.35
CA SER A 50 16.25 -84.75 -4.29
C SER A 50 17.22 -83.64 -4.66
N TYR A 51 18.36 -83.98 -5.28
CA TYR A 51 19.36 -83.00 -5.73
C TYR A 51 18.77 -82.08 -6.80
N THR A 52 18.06 -82.66 -7.78
CA THR A 52 17.42 -81.90 -8.87
C THR A 52 16.35 -80.95 -8.33
N LYS A 53 15.54 -81.39 -7.36
CA LYS A 53 14.53 -80.54 -6.71
C LYS A 53 15.17 -79.38 -5.94
N ASN A 54 16.21 -79.65 -5.16
CA ASN A 54 16.94 -78.62 -4.41
C ASN A 54 17.59 -77.60 -5.36
N LEU A 55 18.15 -78.05 -6.50
CA LEU A 55 18.71 -77.17 -7.52
C LEU A 55 17.65 -76.22 -8.10
N ALA A 56 16.45 -76.74 -8.39
CA ALA A 56 15.34 -75.93 -8.88
C ALA A 56 14.87 -74.89 -7.84
N GLU A 57 14.84 -75.26 -6.56
CA GLU A 57 14.48 -74.35 -5.46
C GLU A 57 15.54 -73.27 -5.25
N ILE A 58 16.83 -73.61 -5.36
CA ILE A 58 17.94 -72.64 -5.32
C ILE A 58 17.83 -71.63 -6.47
N GLU A 59 17.56 -72.07 -7.69
CA GLU A 59 17.40 -71.17 -8.83
C GLU A 59 16.17 -70.27 -8.66
N LYS A 60 15.07 -70.79 -8.07
CA LYS A 60 13.89 -69.97 -7.75
C LYS A 60 14.22 -68.88 -6.71
N ILE A 61 14.87 -69.25 -5.61
CA ILE A 61 15.26 -68.29 -4.56
C ILE A 61 16.21 -67.23 -5.11
N LYS A 62 17.16 -67.63 -5.99
CA LYS A 62 18.08 -66.71 -6.65
C LYS A 62 17.34 -65.70 -7.53
N ALA A 63 16.33 -66.14 -8.29
CA ALA A 63 15.51 -65.25 -9.09
C ALA A 63 14.69 -64.28 -8.23
N GLU A 64 14.10 -64.75 -7.13
CA GLU A 64 13.38 -63.91 -6.17
C GLU A 64 14.30 -62.88 -5.49
N LEU A 65 15.51 -63.28 -5.11
CA LEU A 65 16.52 -62.39 -4.53
C LEU A 65 16.97 -61.32 -5.52
N GLN A 66 17.20 -61.70 -6.78
CA GLN A 66 17.54 -60.74 -7.85
C GLN A 66 16.41 -59.73 -8.07
N LYS A 67 15.16 -60.19 -8.09
CA LYS A 67 13.99 -59.32 -8.21
C LYS A 67 13.89 -58.35 -7.03
N SER A 68 14.00 -58.86 -5.80
CA SER A 68 13.93 -58.02 -4.59
C SER A 68 15.08 -57.01 -4.52
N THR A 69 16.28 -57.38 -4.97
CA THR A 69 17.43 -56.45 -5.05
C THR A 69 17.17 -55.33 -6.05
N ALA A 70 16.57 -55.64 -7.21
CA ALA A 70 16.20 -54.64 -8.20
C ALA A 70 15.11 -53.69 -7.67
N GLU A 71 14.09 -54.20 -6.98
CA GLU A 71 13.05 -53.38 -6.34
C GLU A 71 13.63 -52.47 -5.25
N MET A 72 14.56 -52.98 -4.43
CA MET A 72 15.27 -52.17 -3.44
C MET A 72 16.09 -51.05 -4.08
N GLN A 73 16.78 -51.32 -5.20
CA GLN A 73 17.54 -50.29 -5.90
C GLN A 73 16.61 -49.20 -6.44
N GLN A 74 15.50 -49.58 -7.08
CA GLN A 74 14.51 -48.62 -7.57
C GLN A 74 13.93 -47.74 -6.45
N LEU A 75 13.64 -48.34 -5.30
CA LEU A 75 13.17 -47.60 -4.12
C LEU A 75 14.25 -46.65 -3.60
N SER A 76 15.52 -47.07 -3.56
CA SER A 76 16.64 -46.23 -3.14
C SER A 76 16.80 -45.00 -4.04
N ASP A 77 16.77 -45.20 -5.36
CA ASP A 77 16.91 -44.13 -6.35
C ASP A 77 15.73 -43.12 -6.22
N SER A 78 14.51 -43.64 -6.02
CA SER A 78 13.33 -42.79 -5.81
C SER A 78 13.40 -42.00 -4.50
N LEU A 79 14.00 -42.55 -3.45
CA LEU A 79 14.15 -41.88 -2.16
C LEU A 79 15.15 -40.72 -2.25
N GLU A 80 16.25 -40.90 -2.99
CA GLU A 80 17.24 -39.85 -3.26
C GLU A 80 16.65 -38.70 -4.10
N GLU A 81 15.80 -39.01 -5.09
CA GLU A 81 15.05 -38.00 -5.85
C GLU A 81 14.12 -37.20 -4.91
N LYS A 82 13.40 -37.88 -4.02
CA LYS A 82 12.49 -37.23 -3.07
C LYS A 82 13.23 -36.37 -2.05
N ASP A 83 14.39 -36.80 -1.57
CA ASP A 83 15.23 -35.98 -0.68
C ASP A 83 15.73 -34.70 -1.37
N SER A 84 16.07 -34.81 -2.65
CA SER A 84 16.46 -33.66 -3.47
C SER A 84 15.30 -32.68 -3.67
N GLU A 85 14.08 -33.19 -3.93
CA GLU A 85 12.87 -32.38 -4.04
C GLU A 85 12.53 -31.66 -2.73
N ILE A 86 12.64 -32.36 -1.59
CA ILE A 86 12.45 -31.77 -0.24
C ILE A 86 13.46 -30.66 0.03
N ALA A 87 14.72 -30.84 -0.35
CA ALA A 87 15.75 -29.81 -0.19
C ALA A 87 15.44 -28.56 -1.02
N SER A 88 14.97 -28.74 -2.26
CA SER A 88 14.54 -27.64 -3.12
C SER A 88 13.36 -26.87 -2.52
N LEU A 89 12.32 -27.58 -2.06
CA LEU A 89 11.15 -26.97 -1.44
C LEU A 89 11.48 -26.19 -0.17
N LYS A 90 12.41 -26.69 0.66
CA LYS A 90 12.89 -25.96 1.84
C LYS A 90 13.54 -24.63 1.48
N ASN A 91 14.37 -24.60 0.43
CA ASN A 91 15.01 -23.36 -0.02
C ASN A 91 13.97 -22.35 -0.55
N GLU A 92 12.94 -22.83 -1.25
CA GLU A 92 11.86 -21.98 -1.74
C GLU A 92 11.03 -21.39 -0.58
N ILE A 93 10.71 -22.19 0.44
CA ILE A 93 10.02 -21.72 1.66
C ILE A 93 10.85 -20.65 2.37
N ASP A 94 12.16 -20.85 2.52
CA ASP A 94 13.04 -19.87 3.16
C ASP A 94 13.10 -18.55 2.37
N TYR A 95 13.11 -18.62 1.04
CA TYR A 95 13.07 -17.44 0.18
C TYR A 95 11.73 -16.69 0.31
N LEU A 96 10.60 -17.41 0.30
CA LEU A 96 9.28 -16.84 0.45
C LEU A 96 9.11 -16.19 1.83
N ASN A 97 9.58 -16.83 2.90
CA ASN A 97 9.53 -16.26 4.26
C ASN A 97 10.29 -14.94 4.36
N LYS A 98 11.49 -14.84 3.75
CA LYS A 98 12.24 -13.57 3.69
C LYS A 98 11.48 -12.49 2.93
N THR A 99 10.86 -12.87 1.81
CA THR A 99 10.08 -11.94 0.99
C THR A 99 8.86 -11.41 1.76
N ILE A 100 8.16 -12.27 2.49
CA ILE A 100 7.02 -11.89 3.34
C ILE A 100 7.47 -10.87 4.39
N LEU A 101 8.57 -11.12 5.11
CA LEU A 101 9.09 -10.21 6.12
C LEU A 101 9.42 -8.82 5.54
N MET A 102 10.07 -8.78 4.37
CA MET A 102 10.36 -7.51 3.70
C MET A 102 9.09 -6.75 3.30
N LEU A 103 8.10 -7.44 2.76
CA LEU A 103 6.83 -6.84 2.37
C LEU A 103 6.02 -6.36 3.58
N GLU A 104 6.04 -7.08 4.69
CA GLU A 104 5.40 -6.66 5.94
C GLU A 104 6.02 -5.37 6.49
N GLU A 105 7.36 -5.27 6.48
CA GLU A 105 8.08 -4.07 6.90
C GLU A 105 7.78 -2.88 5.99
N GLU A 106 7.80 -3.08 4.67
CA GLU A 106 7.47 -2.04 3.70
C GLU A 106 6.03 -1.55 3.84
N THR A 107 5.07 -2.46 4.02
CA THR A 107 3.66 -2.13 4.19
C THR A 107 3.43 -1.34 5.48
N LYS A 108 4.10 -1.73 6.56
CA LYS A 108 4.05 -1.03 7.83
C LYS A 108 4.64 0.38 7.72
N SER A 109 5.80 0.54 7.08
CA SER A 109 6.42 1.85 6.86
C SER A 109 5.49 2.78 6.07
N LYS A 110 5.00 2.32 4.91
CA LYS A 110 4.08 3.09 4.05
C LYS A 110 2.78 3.47 4.76
N SER A 111 2.21 2.56 5.56
CA SER A 111 1.01 2.86 6.34
C SER A 111 1.26 3.92 7.41
N THR A 112 2.43 3.91 8.04
CA THR A 112 2.76 4.86 9.11
C THR A 112 3.00 6.25 8.54
N GLU A 113 3.80 6.37 7.48
CA GLU A 113 4.04 7.65 6.78
C GLU A 113 2.74 8.30 6.27
N ASN A 114 1.84 7.49 5.70
CA ASN A 114 0.56 7.98 5.22
C ASN A 114 -0.33 8.50 6.37
N LEU A 115 -0.40 7.76 7.47
CA LEU A 115 -1.17 8.17 8.66
C LEU A 115 -0.57 9.42 9.30
N GLU A 116 0.75 9.53 9.40
CA GLU A 116 1.43 10.71 9.94
C GLU A 116 1.14 11.96 9.09
N ALA A 117 1.18 11.85 7.76
CA ALA A 117 0.81 12.94 6.87
C ALA A 117 -0.67 13.36 7.04
N GLN A 118 -1.58 12.40 7.17
CA GLN A 118 -3.00 12.68 7.45
C GLN A 118 -3.20 13.35 8.81
N ILE A 119 -2.49 12.91 9.86
CA ILE A 119 -2.55 13.52 11.20
C ILE A 119 -2.00 14.94 11.19
N ALA A 120 -0.88 15.19 10.50
CA ALA A 120 -0.32 16.54 10.38
C ALA A 120 -1.32 17.51 9.74
N LYS A 121 -1.98 17.08 8.66
CA LYS A 121 -3.04 17.85 8.01
C LYS A 121 -4.24 18.10 8.95
N LEU A 122 -4.77 17.03 9.56
CA LEU A 122 -5.96 17.12 10.43
C LEU A 122 -5.70 17.84 11.76
N SER A 123 -4.45 17.92 12.23
CA SER A 123 -4.11 18.67 13.46
C SER A 123 -3.85 20.15 13.19
N GLY A 124 -3.35 20.50 12.00
CA GLY A 124 -3.15 21.89 11.58
C GLY A 124 -4.46 22.63 11.32
N GLU A 125 -5.40 22.02 10.60
CA GLU A 125 -6.65 22.68 10.18
C GLU A 125 -7.51 23.23 11.35
N PRO A 126 -7.75 22.50 12.46
CA PRO A 126 -8.52 23.02 13.59
C PRO A 126 -7.83 24.18 14.30
N ALA A 127 -6.50 24.17 14.39
CA ALA A 127 -5.75 25.27 15.00
C ALA A 127 -5.86 26.55 14.18
N LYS A 128 -5.75 26.44 12.85
CA LYS A 128 -5.97 27.56 11.91
C LYS A 128 -7.39 28.12 12.02
N LEU A 129 -8.41 27.25 11.92
CA LEU A 129 -9.82 27.64 12.04
C LEU A 129 -10.14 28.29 13.39
N ARG A 130 -9.54 27.79 14.48
CA ARG A 130 -9.72 28.39 15.81
C ARG A 130 -9.11 29.79 15.88
N LYS A 131 -7.88 29.98 15.39
CA LYS A 131 -7.23 31.29 15.33
C LYS A 131 -8.08 32.29 14.54
N LEU A 132 -8.69 31.85 13.43
CA LEU A 132 -9.61 32.66 12.65
C LEU A 132 -10.87 33.02 13.43
N LEU A 133 -11.53 32.03 14.04
CA LEU A 133 -12.76 32.24 14.81
C LEU A 133 -12.53 33.19 16.00
N ASP A 134 -11.40 33.05 16.69
CA ASP A 134 -11.02 33.89 17.83
C ASP A 134 -10.79 35.36 17.40
N ASN A 135 -10.46 35.62 16.14
CA ASN A 135 -10.15 36.95 15.62
C ASN A 135 -11.22 37.53 14.68
N ILE A 136 -12.20 36.76 14.22
CA ILE A 136 -13.11 37.18 13.13
C ILE A 136 -13.85 38.49 13.42
N ASN A 137 -14.31 38.69 14.66
CA ASN A 137 -14.99 39.93 15.05
C ASN A 137 -14.04 41.14 15.01
N ASN A 138 -12.78 40.96 15.41
CA ASN A 138 -11.77 42.01 15.34
C ASN A 138 -11.42 42.35 13.89
N LEU A 139 -11.33 41.35 13.02
CA LEU A 139 -11.03 41.54 11.60
C LEU A 139 -12.19 42.25 10.87
N LEU A 140 -13.41 41.74 11.04
CA LEU A 140 -14.60 42.29 10.37
C LEU A 140 -14.96 43.71 10.83
N LYS A 141 -14.47 44.16 11.99
CA LYS A 141 -14.64 45.55 12.47
C LYS A 141 -14.03 46.57 11.53
N PHE A 142 -12.94 46.20 10.86
CA PHE A 142 -12.22 47.07 9.93
C PHE A 142 -12.62 46.85 8.48
N VAL A 143 -13.67 46.06 8.24
CA VAL A 143 -14.28 45.88 6.92
C VAL A 143 -15.54 46.73 6.82
N TYR A 144 -15.66 47.42 5.69
CA TYR A 144 -16.65 48.44 5.42
C TYR A 144 -17.49 48.06 4.19
N ILE A 145 -18.78 48.36 4.28
CA ILE A 145 -19.62 48.51 3.10
C ILE A 145 -19.35 49.91 2.55
N GLY A 146 -18.72 49.98 1.38
CA GLY A 146 -18.58 51.19 0.59
C GLY A 146 -19.80 51.40 -0.29
N SER A 147 -20.17 52.67 -0.50
CA SER A 147 -21.20 53.03 -1.47
C SER A 147 -20.84 54.32 -2.18
N SER A 148 -20.97 54.30 -3.51
CA SER A 148 -20.94 55.49 -4.36
C SER A 148 -22.38 55.88 -4.68
N ALA A 149 -22.91 56.94 -4.08
CA ALA A 149 -24.30 57.33 -4.28
C ALA A 149 -24.40 58.41 -5.38
N LYS A 150 -24.94 58.02 -6.54
CA LYS A 150 -25.70 58.91 -7.43
C LYS A 150 -27.12 58.38 -7.52
N GLU A 151 -28.11 59.28 -7.47
CA GLU A 151 -29.55 59.00 -7.31
C GLU A 151 -30.02 57.63 -7.85
N GLY A 152 -30.62 56.81 -6.97
CA GLY A 152 -31.39 55.61 -7.32
C GLY A 152 -30.63 54.30 -7.57
N TYR A 153 -29.33 54.33 -7.89
CA TYR A 153 -28.54 53.14 -8.28
C TYR A 153 -27.17 53.04 -7.60
N GLY A 154 -27.09 53.33 -6.30
CA GLY A 154 -25.82 53.27 -5.57
C GLY A 154 -25.17 51.89 -5.64
N TYR A 155 -24.03 51.78 -6.33
CA TYR A 155 -23.17 50.60 -6.30
C TYR A 155 -22.62 50.45 -4.89
N THR A 156 -22.64 49.22 -4.38
CA THR A 156 -22.02 48.85 -3.12
C THR A 156 -20.87 47.91 -3.37
N PHE A 157 -19.79 48.15 -2.65
CA PHE A 157 -18.54 47.41 -2.74
C PHE A 157 -17.97 47.21 -1.34
N THR A 158 -16.94 46.39 -1.23
CA THR A 158 -16.24 46.20 0.04
C THR A 158 -15.05 47.15 0.09
N ALA A 159 -14.80 47.70 1.26
CA ALA A 159 -13.55 48.38 1.56
C ALA A 159 -13.04 47.91 2.92
N PHE A 160 -11.80 48.21 3.26
CA PHE A 160 -11.24 47.90 4.56
C PHE A 160 -10.30 48.99 5.01
N SER A 161 -10.11 49.15 6.31
CA SER A 161 -9.10 50.07 6.83
C SER A 161 -7.79 49.37 7.16
N ILE A 162 -6.69 50.08 6.98
CA ILE A 162 -5.33 49.64 7.38
C ILE A 162 -4.66 50.71 8.22
N GLU A 163 -3.69 50.28 9.04
CA GLU A 163 -2.73 51.18 9.67
C GLU A 163 -1.47 51.30 8.80
N HIS A 164 -1.04 52.54 8.52
CA HIS A 164 0.25 52.80 7.88
C HIS A 164 0.87 54.07 8.46
N LYS A 165 2.12 53.98 8.94
CA LYS A 165 2.87 55.09 9.55
C LYS A 165 2.09 55.86 10.64
N GLY A 166 1.33 55.12 11.47
CA GLY A 166 0.55 55.69 12.58
C GLY A 166 -0.73 56.43 12.18
N LYS A 167 -1.13 56.35 10.91
CA LYS A 167 -2.41 56.86 10.40
C LYS A 167 -3.26 55.72 9.86
N TYR A 168 -4.56 55.96 9.75
CA TYR A 168 -5.51 54.97 9.23
C TYR A 168 -6.09 55.41 7.89
N TYR A 169 -6.18 54.46 6.96
CA TYR A 169 -6.63 54.68 5.59
C TYR A 169 -7.69 53.65 5.25
N ILE A 170 -8.64 53.99 4.39
CA ILE A 170 -9.60 53.04 3.82
C ILE A 170 -9.17 52.69 2.41
N ILE A 171 -9.13 51.40 2.11
CA ILE A 171 -8.67 50.82 0.87
C ILE A 171 -9.83 50.05 0.22
N THR A 172 -9.97 50.17 -1.10
CA THR A 172 -10.92 49.41 -1.92
C THR A 172 -10.31 49.18 -3.31
N ALA A 173 -11.00 48.44 -4.18
CA ALA A 173 -10.66 48.38 -5.60
C ALA A 173 -10.97 49.72 -6.28
N GLY A 174 -10.11 50.16 -7.19
CA GLY A 174 -10.23 51.43 -7.91
C GLY A 174 -11.38 51.48 -8.92
N HIS A 175 -11.72 50.37 -9.57
CA HIS A 175 -12.91 50.30 -10.43
C HIS A 175 -14.22 50.55 -9.67
N CYS A 176 -14.23 50.38 -8.35
CA CYS A 176 -15.40 50.71 -7.52
C CYS A 176 -15.60 52.23 -7.37
N VAL A 177 -14.58 53.04 -7.69
CA VAL A 177 -14.60 54.50 -7.53
C VAL A 177 -14.46 55.26 -8.86
N SER A 178 -13.99 54.62 -9.93
CA SER A 178 -13.72 55.24 -11.24
C SER A 178 -14.93 55.96 -11.85
N ASP A 179 -16.12 55.37 -11.73
CA ASP A 179 -17.33 55.88 -12.38
C ASP A 179 -17.93 57.12 -11.69
N ASN A 180 -17.41 57.49 -10.50
CA ASN A 180 -18.00 58.49 -9.61
C ASN A 180 -16.98 59.51 -9.07
N TYR A 181 -15.79 59.61 -9.68
CA TYR A 181 -14.74 60.53 -9.24
C TYR A 181 -15.10 62.00 -9.50
N GLY A 182 -14.87 62.89 -8.52
CA GLY A 182 -14.98 64.35 -8.66
C GLY A 182 -16.24 65.01 -8.09
N THR A 183 -17.16 64.26 -7.48
CA THR A 183 -18.31 64.83 -6.75
C THR A 183 -18.09 64.72 -5.23
N GLU A 184 -18.14 65.84 -4.52
CA GLU A 184 -17.99 65.88 -3.06
C GLU A 184 -19.12 65.09 -2.36
N GLY A 185 -18.80 64.32 -1.31
CA GLY A 185 -19.79 63.50 -0.58
C GLY A 185 -20.26 62.21 -1.29
N THR A 186 -19.64 61.84 -2.41
CA THR A 186 -20.09 60.70 -3.23
C THR A 186 -19.78 59.34 -2.62
N PHE A 187 -18.65 59.22 -1.94
CA PHE A 187 -18.23 57.99 -1.28
C PHE A 187 -18.52 58.05 0.20
N LYS A 188 -19.17 57.00 0.68
CA LYS A 188 -19.43 56.80 2.10
C LYS A 188 -19.15 55.36 2.47
N PHE A 189 -18.68 55.17 3.69
CA PHE A 189 -18.31 53.87 4.22
C PHE A 189 -19.00 53.61 5.55
N LYS A 190 -19.49 52.39 5.74
CA LYS A 190 -20.10 51.95 6.99
C LYS A 190 -19.45 50.63 7.40
N SER A 191 -18.79 50.61 8.56
CA SER A 191 -18.19 49.37 9.09
C SER A 191 -19.28 48.37 9.46
N ASN A 192 -18.98 47.07 9.41
CA ASN A 192 -19.97 46.01 9.69
C ASN A 192 -20.73 46.16 11.01
N PHE A 193 -20.09 46.68 12.05
CA PHE A 193 -20.66 46.81 13.40
C PHE A 193 -21.00 48.27 13.77
N SER A 194 -21.22 49.13 12.78
CA SER A 194 -21.62 50.53 12.99
C SER A 194 -22.81 50.88 12.12
N ASP A 195 -23.71 51.70 12.67
CA ASP A 195 -24.79 52.34 11.91
C ASP A 195 -24.39 53.70 11.35
N THR A 196 -23.19 54.17 11.67
CA THR A 196 -22.68 55.49 11.27
C THR A 196 -21.90 55.39 9.97
N TRP A 197 -22.26 56.23 9.01
CA TRP A 197 -21.49 56.44 7.79
C TRP A 197 -20.37 57.45 8.03
N ILE A 198 -19.20 57.18 7.47
CA ILE A 198 -18.08 58.13 7.39
C ILE A 198 -17.81 58.51 5.93
N TYR A 199 -17.22 59.69 5.76
CA TYR A 199 -17.01 60.35 4.46
C TYR A 199 -15.54 60.79 4.35
N PRO A 200 -14.61 59.84 4.22
CA PRO A 200 -13.21 60.14 4.03
C PRO A 200 -12.97 60.70 2.61
N GLU A 201 -11.89 61.46 2.47
CA GLU A 201 -11.46 62.03 1.19
C GLU A 201 -10.69 60.98 0.39
N LEU A 202 -10.90 60.95 -0.92
CA LEU A 202 -10.15 60.10 -1.84
C LEU A 202 -8.78 60.72 -2.10
N LEU A 203 -7.72 60.03 -1.69
CA LEU A 203 -6.34 60.50 -1.84
C LEU A 203 -5.72 60.10 -3.18
N ALA A 204 -5.89 58.84 -3.56
CA ALA A 204 -5.30 58.25 -4.75
C ALA A 204 -6.13 57.07 -5.22
N TYR A 205 -6.16 56.83 -6.53
CA TYR A 205 -6.72 55.59 -7.08
C TYR A 205 -6.10 55.28 -8.45
N GLU A 206 -6.11 54.01 -8.81
CA GLU A 206 -5.86 53.49 -10.15
C GLU A 206 -6.96 52.47 -10.44
N SER A 207 -7.55 52.52 -11.64
CA SER A 207 -8.71 51.70 -12.00
C SER A 207 -8.47 50.81 -13.22
N ALA A 208 -7.24 50.31 -13.38
CA ALA A 208 -6.88 49.41 -14.46
C ALA A 208 -7.43 47.99 -14.23
N PHE A 209 -8.52 47.64 -14.92
CA PHE A 209 -9.19 46.36 -14.75
C PHE A 209 -8.64 45.28 -15.71
N TRP A 210 -7.96 44.26 -15.15
CA TRP A 210 -7.29 43.12 -15.84
C TRP A 210 -6.02 43.40 -16.65
N GLU A 211 -5.03 44.03 -16.02
CA GLU A 211 -3.62 43.55 -15.94
C GLU A 211 -2.98 44.34 -14.78
N LEU A 212 -3.48 43.99 -13.60
CA LEU A 212 -3.84 44.81 -12.44
C LEU A 212 -2.77 45.77 -11.89
N ASP A 213 -3.15 47.04 -11.78
CA ASP A 213 -3.09 47.78 -10.52
C ASP A 213 -4.47 48.42 -10.34
N ASP A 214 -5.27 47.92 -9.41
CA ASP A 214 -6.66 48.34 -9.24
C ASP A 214 -6.94 48.58 -7.75
N TYR A 215 -6.84 49.83 -7.33
CA TYR A 215 -6.91 50.25 -5.94
C TYR A 215 -7.44 51.67 -5.80
N ALA A 216 -8.00 51.98 -4.64
CA ALA A 216 -8.29 53.33 -4.21
C ALA A 216 -8.01 53.48 -2.71
N VAL A 217 -7.48 54.64 -2.35
CA VAL A 217 -7.04 55.00 -1.01
C VAL A 217 -7.80 56.22 -0.55
N PHE A 218 -8.42 56.11 0.62
CA PHE A 218 -9.15 57.17 1.28
C PHE A 218 -8.54 57.50 2.63
N TYR A 219 -8.63 58.77 3.04
CA TYR A 219 -8.16 59.25 4.34
C TYR A 219 -9.20 60.13 5.04
N GLY A 220 -9.20 60.06 6.36
CA GLY A 220 -9.97 60.98 7.19
C GLY A 220 -9.76 60.70 8.67
N ASP A 221 -9.83 61.75 9.50
CA ASP A 221 -9.49 61.67 10.93
C ASP A 221 -10.46 60.79 11.75
N LYS A 222 -11.61 60.41 11.18
CA LYS A 222 -12.66 59.62 11.83
C LYS A 222 -12.53 58.11 11.60
N ILE A 223 -11.44 57.64 10.99
CA ILE A 223 -11.21 56.21 10.77
C ILE A 223 -10.68 55.61 12.10
N PRO A 224 -11.45 54.71 12.77
CA PRO A 224 -11.20 54.33 14.17
C PRO A 224 -10.08 53.31 14.38
N GLY A 225 -9.39 52.87 13.31
CA GLY A 225 -8.35 51.85 13.35
C GLY A 225 -8.20 51.15 12.00
N GLY A 226 -7.33 50.14 11.92
CA GLY A 226 -7.15 49.36 10.71
C GLY A 226 -6.47 48.02 10.93
N LEU A 227 -6.57 47.17 9.91
CA LEU A 227 -5.86 45.90 9.81
C LEU A 227 -4.35 46.15 9.65
N LYS A 228 -3.56 45.19 10.12
CA LYS A 228 -2.11 45.15 9.86
C LYS A 228 -1.86 44.65 8.46
N THR A 229 -0.85 45.19 7.79
CA THR A 229 -0.38 44.71 6.48
C THR A 229 0.77 43.73 6.65
N GLY A 230 1.01 42.92 5.62
CA GLY A 230 2.09 41.94 5.55
C GLY A 230 2.57 41.78 4.11
N GLU A 231 3.74 41.18 3.94
CA GLU A 231 4.36 40.95 2.62
C GLU A 231 4.39 39.47 2.21
N THR A 232 4.04 38.56 3.12
CA THR A 232 4.19 37.12 2.92
C THR A 232 2.87 36.48 2.53
N GLU A 233 2.81 35.93 1.31
CA GLU A 233 1.75 35.03 0.88
C GLU A 233 1.86 33.69 1.63
N THR A 234 0.73 33.19 2.12
CA THR A 234 0.64 31.87 2.76
C THR A 234 -0.08 30.88 1.83
N GLU A 235 0.01 29.59 2.17
CA GLU A 235 -0.68 28.53 1.43
C GLU A 235 -2.21 28.76 1.44
N ASP A 236 -2.74 29.15 2.60
CA ASP A 236 -4.13 29.55 2.77
C ASP A 236 -4.28 31.07 2.78
N ASN A 237 -5.14 31.62 1.92
CA ASN A 237 -5.48 33.05 1.89
C ASN A 237 -7.00 33.24 1.93
N TYR A 238 -7.45 34.27 2.66
CA TYR A 238 -8.86 34.48 2.92
C TYR A 238 -9.33 35.85 2.47
N VAL A 239 -10.60 35.92 2.07
CA VAL A 239 -11.28 37.16 1.67
C VAL A 239 -12.30 37.54 2.74
N LEU A 240 -12.27 38.80 3.19
CA LEU A 240 -13.25 39.35 4.15
C LEU A 240 -14.17 40.36 3.46
N GLY A 241 -15.34 39.93 3.00
CA GLY A 241 -16.12 40.71 2.03
C GLY A 241 -17.59 40.86 2.34
N SER A 242 -18.16 42.02 2.00
CA SER A 242 -19.61 42.24 2.01
C SER A 242 -20.28 41.67 0.78
N LEU A 243 -21.27 40.80 0.97
CA LEU A 243 -22.14 40.31 -0.09
C LEU A 243 -23.32 41.28 -0.27
N ASP A 244 -23.29 42.12 -1.30
CA ASP A 244 -24.40 43.01 -1.74
C ASP A 244 -25.34 43.49 -0.62
N LYS A 245 -24.85 44.42 0.23
CA LYS A 245 -25.57 45.05 1.36
C LYS A 245 -25.90 44.13 2.55
N LYS A 246 -25.34 42.93 2.60
CA LYS A 246 -25.47 42.00 3.74
C LYS A 246 -24.22 42.02 4.61
N LEU A 247 -24.30 41.28 5.72
CA LEU A 247 -23.18 41.08 6.64
C LEU A 247 -21.95 40.58 5.88
N SER A 248 -20.77 41.14 6.19
CA SER A 248 -19.52 40.64 5.63
C SER A 248 -19.26 39.21 6.07
N VAL A 249 -18.81 38.39 5.13
CA VAL A 249 -18.45 36.99 5.36
C VAL A 249 -16.96 36.82 5.15
N MET A 250 -16.42 35.81 5.81
CA MET A 250 -15.09 35.30 5.54
C MET A 250 -15.23 34.06 4.64
N ARG A 251 -14.36 33.94 3.63
CA ARG A 251 -14.25 32.73 2.81
C ARG A 251 -12.85 32.54 2.28
N ASP A 252 -12.55 31.31 1.85
CA ASP A 252 -11.32 30.99 1.14
C ASP A 252 -11.26 31.73 -0.20
N LEU A 253 -10.05 32.17 -0.56
CA LEU A 253 -9.74 32.71 -1.87
C LEU A 253 -9.84 31.59 -2.93
N GLY A 254 -10.26 31.91 -4.17
CA GLY A 254 -10.36 30.93 -5.26
C GLY A 254 -11.78 30.48 -5.63
N GLY A 255 -12.79 30.74 -4.80
CA GLY A 255 -14.20 30.53 -5.16
C GLY A 255 -14.73 31.53 -6.21
N SER A 256 -15.89 31.24 -6.81
CA SER A 256 -16.59 32.18 -7.70
C SER A 256 -16.81 33.53 -7.01
N SER A 257 -16.37 34.63 -7.62
CA SER A 257 -16.60 35.99 -7.11
C SER A 257 -18.10 36.24 -6.92
N LYS A 258 -18.47 36.88 -5.80
CA LYS A 258 -19.83 37.35 -5.55
C LYS A 258 -19.88 38.86 -5.71
N ARG A 259 -21.04 39.34 -6.16
CA ARG A 259 -21.29 40.78 -6.31
C ARG A 259 -21.08 41.49 -4.96
N GLY A 260 -20.28 42.55 -4.97
CA GLY A 260 -19.97 43.37 -3.79
C GLY A 260 -18.65 43.01 -3.09
N GLU A 261 -18.00 41.89 -3.45
CA GLU A 261 -16.73 41.47 -2.83
C GLU A 261 -15.51 42.24 -3.36
N SER A 262 -15.61 42.91 -4.50
CA SER A 262 -14.54 43.77 -4.99
C SER A 262 -14.14 44.80 -3.93
N GLY A 263 -12.83 44.93 -3.70
CA GLY A 263 -12.25 45.77 -2.67
C GLY A 263 -12.12 45.11 -1.30
N SER A 264 -12.47 43.82 -1.15
CA SER A 264 -12.23 43.08 0.10
C SER A 264 -10.72 42.91 0.37
N PRO A 265 -10.26 42.94 1.63
CA PRO A 265 -8.90 42.57 1.94
C PRO A 265 -8.70 41.06 1.74
N VAL A 266 -7.56 40.71 1.15
CA VAL A 266 -7.00 39.36 1.18
C VAL A 266 -6.05 39.28 2.36
N ILE A 267 -6.28 38.33 3.26
CA ILE A 267 -5.48 38.12 4.47
C ILE A 267 -4.78 36.76 4.48
N ASN A 268 -3.57 36.73 5.04
CA ASN A 268 -2.77 35.52 5.24
C ASN A 268 -3.09 34.83 6.58
N GLU A 269 -2.41 33.71 6.88
CA GLU A 269 -2.58 32.95 8.13
C GLU A 269 -2.19 33.74 9.41
N GLU A 270 -1.37 34.78 9.26
CA GLU A 270 -0.99 35.73 10.32
C GLU A 270 -2.03 36.84 10.55
N MET A 271 -3.14 36.82 9.79
CA MET A 271 -4.19 37.84 9.83
C MET A 271 -3.71 39.22 9.33
N GLN A 272 -2.72 39.23 8.45
CA GLN A 272 -2.20 40.44 7.82
C GLN A 272 -2.79 40.59 6.42
N VAL A 273 -3.13 41.81 6.04
CA VAL A 273 -3.56 42.14 4.69
C VAL A 273 -2.37 42.06 3.75
N ILE A 274 -2.48 41.24 2.71
CA ILE A 274 -1.48 41.08 1.65
C ILE A 274 -1.99 41.62 0.31
N GLY A 275 -3.30 41.82 0.17
CA GLY A 275 -3.88 42.25 -1.10
C GLY A 275 -5.29 42.81 -1.01
N ILE A 276 -5.75 43.32 -2.15
CA ILE A 276 -7.09 43.84 -2.41
C ILE A 276 -7.73 42.91 -3.44
N TYR A 277 -8.82 42.25 -3.08
CA TYR A 277 -9.53 41.35 -3.97
C TYR A 277 -10.26 42.16 -5.04
N VAL A 278 -9.97 41.89 -6.31
CA VAL A 278 -10.48 42.70 -7.43
C VAL A 278 -11.32 41.87 -8.39
N VAL A 279 -10.89 40.63 -8.71
CA VAL A 279 -11.60 39.79 -9.69
C VAL A 279 -11.58 38.29 -9.39
N TYR A 280 -12.45 37.54 -10.11
CA TYR A 280 -12.67 36.09 -10.05
C TYR A 280 -11.37 35.28 -9.92
N GLY A 281 -11.35 34.36 -8.94
CA GLY A 281 -10.30 33.37 -8.77
C GLY A 281 -9.34 33.73 -7.64
N TYR A 282 -8.05 33.57 -7.91
CA TYR A 282 -6.95 33.73 -6.94
C TYR A 282 -6.19 35.06 -7.08
N VAL A 283 -6.65 35.96 -7.95
CA VAL A 283 -5.89 37.16 -8.31
C VAL A 283 -6.35 38.36 -7.47
N TYR A 284 -5.40 39.07 -6.88
CA TYR A 284 -5.61 40.29 -6.10
C TYR A 284 -4.55 41.33 -6.44
N THR A 285 -4.88 42.61 -6.24
CA THR A 285 -3.90 43.70 -6.31
C THR A 285 -3.05 43.66 -5.03
N PRO A 286 -1.71 43.54 -5.10
CA PRO A 286 -0.86 43.57 -3.91
C PRO A 286 -1.08 44.82 -3.05
N ILE A 287 -1.17 44.65 -1.73
CA ILE A 287 -1.43 45.78 -0.81
C ILE A 287 -0.34 46.86 -0.89
N LYS A 288 0.88 46.45 -1.25
CA LYS A 288 2.04 47.32 -1.39
C LYS A 288 1.79 48.51 -2.32
N LEU A 289 1.01 48.33 -3.38
CA LEU A 289 0.72 49.39 -4.35
C LEU A 289 -0.11 50.52 -3.72
N ALA A 290 -1.08 50.15 -2.88
CA ALA A 290 -1.84 51.12 -2.10
C ALA A 290 -0.96 51.82 -1.05
N LEU A 291 -0.02 51.11 -0.44
CA LEU A 291 0.95 51.71 0.50
C LEU A 291 1.89 52.70 -0.20
N GLU A 292 2.38 52.35 -1.38
CA GLU A 292 3.21 53.22 -2.23
C GLU A 292 2.41 54.47 -2.66
N ALA A 293 1.12 54.32 -2.98
CA ALA A 293 0.23 55.44 -3.27
C ALA A 293 0.02 56.37 -2.06
N ILE A 294 -0.11 55.81 -0.84
CA ILE A 294 -0.17 56.60 0.40
C ILE A 294 1.14 57.39 0.59
N ASP A 295 2.28 56.74 0.39
CA ASP A 295 3.59 57.36 0.60
C ASP A 295 3.88 58.50 -0.40
N ASN A 296 3.31 58.42 -1.60
CA ASN A 296 3.44 59.45 -2.64
C ASN A 296 2.38 60.56 -2.52
N ALA A 297 1.31 60.36 -1.74
CA ALA A 297 0.28 61.36 -1.54
C ALA A 297 0.77 62.46 -0.57
N VAL A 298 0.70 63.72 -0.99
CA VAL A 298 0.95 64.87 -0.09
C VAL A 298 -0.26 65.07 0.80
N ILE A 299 -0.24 64.47 1.99
CA ILE A 299 -1.25 64.71 3.03
C ILE A 299 -0.86 65.99 3.76
N ASN A 300 -1.43 67.12 3.37
CA ASN A 300 -1.28 68.41 4.07
C ASN A 300 -2.09 68.46 5.36
#